data_AF-A0A6I8NM07-F1
#
_entry.id   AF-A0A6I8NM07-F1
#
_cell.length_a   1.000
_cell.length_b   1.000
_cell.length_c   1.000
_cell.angle_alpha   90.00
_cell.angle_beta   90.00
_cell.angle_gamma   90.00
#
_symmetry.space_group_name_H-M   'P 1'
#
loop_
_entity.id
_entity.type
_entity.pdbx_description
1 polymer ?
#
loop_
_entity_poly.entity_id
_entity_poly.type
_entity_poly.pdbx_seq_one_letter_code
_entity_poly.pdbx_strand_id
1 'polypeptide(L)'
;MGNVPSAVKHCLSYQQLLREHLWIGDPGAGVLPAPVQATQLPGLPEYVKIVEVGPRDGLQNEKTIVPTNIKIELINQLSQTGLSVIEVTSFVSAKWVPQMADHTEVMKGIDQRPGVHYPVLTPNLQGFHRAMGISVVDSSVSGLGGCPYAKGATGNVATEDVIYMLNGLGINTGVNLYKVMEAGNFICMAVNKTTNSKVAQASFNVGIE
;
A
#
# COMPACT_ATOMS: atom_id res chain seq x y z
N MET A 1 16.46 -4.30 16.64
CA MET A 1 16.98 -3.28 15.71
C MET A 1 18.39 -3.70 15.31
N GLY A 2 18.58 -4.15 14.07
CA GLY A 2 19.87 -4.64 13.57
C GLY A 2 20.80 -3.49 13.20
N ASN A 3 22.11 -3.68 13.38
CA ASN A 3 23.12 -2.68 13.02
C ASN A 3 23.16 -2.46 11.50
N VAL A 4 22.85 -1.24 11.07
CA VAL A 4 22.97 -0.81 9.67
C VAL A 4 24.46 -0.80 9.24
N PRO A 5 24.84 -1.36 8.08
CA PRO A 5 26.22 -1.37 7.58
C PRO A 5 26.83 0.04 7.49
N SER A 6 28.14 0.19 7.73
CA SER A 6 28.82 1.51 7.71
C SER A 6 28.68 2.23 6.37
N ALA A 7 28.64 1.51 5.24
CA ALA A 7 28.43 2.07 3.92
C ALA A 7 27.07 2.78 3.79
N VAL A 8 26.01 2.19 4.37
CA VAL A 8 24.67 2.81 4.43
C VAL A 8 24.69 3.99 5.41
N LYS A 9 25.42 3.90 6.52
CA LYS A 9 25.63 5.03 7.46
C LYS A 9 26.40 6.20 6.82
N HIS A 10 27.26 5.94 5.83
CA HIS A 10 27.96 6.98 5.07
C HIS A 10 27.08 7.63 3.98
N CYS A 11 26.17 6.87 3.33
CA CYS A 11 25.12 7.47 2.50
C CYS A 11 24.09 8.24 3.35
N LEU A 12 23.85 7.78 4.58
CA LEU A 12 23.11 8.47 5.63
C LEU A 12 24.02 9.41 6.45
N SER A 13 25.15 9.89 5.92
CA SER A 13 26.08 10.72 6.71
C SER A 13 25.49 12.08 7.05
N TYR A 14 24.91 12.07 8.24
CA TYR A 14 24.48 13.14 9.10
C TYR A 14 25.65 13.97 9.68
N GLN A 15 26.20 14.95 8.96
CA GLN A 15 26.31 16.28 9.61
C GLN A 15 25.05 17.12 9.34
N GLN A 16 24.11 16.54 8.60
CA GLN A 16 23.20 17.24 7.71
C GLN A 16 21.74 16.92 7.94
N LEU A 17 21.44 15.66 8.23
CA LEU A 17 20.29 15.38 9.07
C LEU A 17 20.43 16.25 10.41
N LEU A 18 21.63 16.77 10.90
CA LEU A 18 22.09 17.13 12.32
C LEU A 18 21.33 18.19 13.10
N ARG A 19 20.16 18.48 12.60
CA ARG A 19 19.04 19.01 13.33
C ARG A 19 17.97 17.94 13.59
N GLU A 20 18.26 16.62 13.58
CA GLU A 20 17.23 15.57 13.43
C GLU A 20 16.01 15.81 14.32
N HIS A 21 16.13 16.37 15.54
CA HIS A 21 15.01 16.54 16.48
C HIS A 21 14.95 17.89 17.25
N LEU A 22 15.26 19.05 16.67
CA LEU A 22 15.01 20.36 17.33
C LEU A 22 14.24 21.35 16.43
N TRP A 23 12.93 21.42 16.66
CA TRP A 23 12.20 22.69 16.56
C TRP A 23 12.97 23.73 17.39
N ILE A 24 13.57 24.73 16.73
CA ILE A 24 13.66 26.14 17.15
C ILE A 24 14.30 26.88 15.96
N GLY A 25 13.66 27.97 15.53
CA GLY A 25 13.87 28.63 14.25
C GLY A 25 15.27 29.18 13.99
N ASP A 26 15.91 28.67 12.93
CA ASP A 26 17.07 29.26 12.29
C ASP A 26 16.72 29.63 10.82
N PRO A 27 16.76 30.92 10.42
CA PRO A 27 16.35 31.41 9.11
C PRO A 27 17.21 30.95 7.92
N GLY A 28 18.33 30.25 8.15
CA GLY A 28 19.31 29.90 7.10
C GLY A 28 19.19 28.53 6.44
N ALA A 29 18.18 27.71 6.79
CA ALA A 29 18.12 26.27 6.48
C ALA A 29 17.60 25.89 5.06
N GLY A 30 17.76 26.76 4.07
CA GLY A 30 16.90 26.73 2.86
C GLY A 30 17.47 26.07 1.59
N VAL A 31 18.73 25.64 1.55
CA VAL A 31 19.33 25.20 0.27
C VAL A 31 19.91 23.78 0.40
N LEU A 32 19.32 22.84 -0.34
CA LEU A 32 19.88 21.50 -0.52
C LEU A 32 21.25 21.63 -1.20
N PRO A 33 22.32 20.99 -0.68
CA PRO A 33 23.58 20.94 -1.41
C PRO A 33 23.37 20.19 -2.73
N ALA A 34 24.12 20.59 -3.75
CA ALA A 34 24.07 19.95 -5.06
C ALA A 34 24.27 18.43 -4.92
N PRO A 35 23.50 17.59 -5.64
CA PRO A 35 23.66 16.14 -5.58
C PRO A 35 25.10 15.79 -5.92
N VAL A 36 25.82 15.27 -4.94
CA VAL A 36 27.18 14.77 -5.14
C VAL A 36 27.06 13.57 -6.07
N GLN A 37 27.85 13.54 -7.15
CA GLN A 37 27.96 12.36 -8.01
C GLN A 37 28.53 11.21 -7.19
N ALA A 38 27.64 10.44 -6.56
CA ALA A 38 27.99 9.26 -5.83
C ALA A 38 28.27 8.15 -6.85
N THR A 39 29.49 7.62 -6.84
CA THR A 39 29.80 6.39 -7.54
C THR A 39 28.96 5.28 -6.93
N GLN A 40 28.29 4.50 -7.80
CA GLN A 40 27.47 3.39 -7.35
C GLN A 40 28.32 2.42 -6.53
N LEU A 41 27.90 2.16 -5.29
CA LEU A 41 28.62 1.24 -4.43
C LEU A 41 28.48 -0.18 -4.99
N PRO A 42 29.59 -0.92 -5.16
CA PRO A 42 29.55 -2.30 -5.60
C PRO A 42 28.64 -3.14 -4.69
N GLY A 43 27.75 -3.94 -5.30
CA GLY A 43 26.83 -4.82 -4.58
C GLY A 43 25.49 -4.20 -4.16
N LEU A 44 25.25 -2.91 -4.45
CA LEU A 44 23.93 -2.30 -4.31
C LEU A 44 23.14 -2.31 -5.63
N PRO A 45 21.80 -2.41 -5.56
CA PRO A 45 20.97 -2.36 -6.76
C PRO A 45 21.12 -1.03 -7.49
N GLU A 46 21.11 -1.08 -8.82
CA GLU A 46 21.12 0.12 -9.69
C GLU A 46 19.86 0.97 -9.53
N TYR A 47 18.75 0.34 -9.13
CA TYR A 47 17.45 0.98 -8.96
C TYR A 47 16.70 0.39 -7.79
N VAL A 48 16.09 1.27 -6.98
CA VAL A 48 15.16 0.91 -5.93
C VAL A 48 13.84 1.61 -6.21
N LYS A 49 12.75 0.83 -6.30
CA LYS A 49 11.41 1.40 -6.39
C LYS A 49 10.98 1.86 -4.99
N ILE A 50 10.61 3.13 -4.88
CA ILE A 50 9.97 3.68 -3.69
C ILE A 50 8.45 3.55 -3.87
N VAL A 51 7.78 2.97 -2.87
CA VAL A 51 6.32 2.92 -2.76
C VAL A 51 5.92 3.92 -1.68
N GLU A 52 5.29 5.01 -2.08
CA GLU A 52 4.85 6.06 -1.16
C GLU A 52 3.51 5.67 -0.54
N VAL A 53 3.45 5.58 0.78
CA VAL A 53 2.28 5.10 1.53
C VAL A 53 1.68 6.17 2.45
N GLY A 54 2.25 7.37 2.46
CA GLY A 54 1.82 8.51 3.27
C GLY A 54 0.34 8.85 3.12
N PRO A 55 -0.21 9.00 1.90
CA PRO A 55 -1.63 9.34 1.72
C PRO A 55 -2.61 8.30 2.27
N ARG A 56 -2.25 7.00 2.27
CA ARG A 56 -3.05 5.92 2.85
C ARG A 56 -2.62 5.58 4.27
N ASP A 57 -1.51 4.86 4.43
CA ASP A 57 -1.08 4.29 5.70
C ASP A 57 -0.65 5.38 6.70
N GLY A 58 0.03 6.42 6.21
CA GLY A 58 0.41 7.58 7.04
C GLY A 58 -0.81 8.30 7.59
N LEU A 59 -1.66 8.86 6.72
CA LEU A 59 -2.84 9.63 7.12
C LEU A 59 -3.87 8.80 7.90
N GLN A 60 -3.95 7.50 7.68
CA GLN A 60 -4.81 6.61 8.46
C GLN A 60 -4.42 6.58 9.96
N ASN A 61 -3.13 6.73 10.24
CA ASN A 61 -2.58 6.70 11.60
C ASN A 61 -2.54 8.08 12.28
N GLU A 62 -2.82 9.16 11.53
CA GLU A 62 -2.85 10.50 12.09
C GLU A 62 -4.07 10.71 12.99
N LYS A 63 -3.85 11.46 14.09
CA LYS A 63 -4.91 11.81 15.04
C LYS A 63 -5.93 12.77 14.43
N THR A 64 -5.45 13.68 13.58
CA THR A 64 -6.28 14.68 12.92
C THR A 64 -6.73 14.16 11.57
N ILE A 65 -8.04 14.25 11.30
CA ILE A 65 -8.57 13.94 9.97
C ILE A 65 -8.20 15.09 9.03
N VAL A 66 -7.37 14.78 8.05
CA VAL A 66 -6.96 15.74 7.01
C VAL A 66 -8.11 15.98 6.03
N PRO A 67 -8.44 17.24 5.68
CA PRO A 67 -9.48 17.54 4.69
C PRO A 67 -9.19 16.96 3.30
N THR A 68 -10.24 16.59 2.57
CA THR A 68 -10.17 15.94 1.26
C THR A 68 -9.33 16.71 0.23
N ASN A 69 -9.50 18.03 0.15
CA ASN A 69 -8.74 18.88 -0.78
C ASN A 69 -7.23 18.88 -0.49
N ILE A 70 -6.83 18.77 0.78
CA ILE A 70 -5.42 18.69 1.18
C ILE A 70 -4.84 17.33 0.84
N LYS A 71 -5.62 16.25 0.99
CA LYS A 71 -5.20 14.91 0.56
C LYS A 71 -4.94 14.87 -0.95
N ILE A 72 -5.90 15.37 -1.74
CA ILE A 72 -5.78 15.46 -3.20
C ILE A 72 -4.52 16.24 -3.58
N GLU A 73 -4.32 17.41 -2.98
CA GLU A 73 -3.15 18.26 -3.25
C GLU A 73 -1.84 17.52 -2.91
N LEU A 74 -1.76 16.84 -1.77
CA LEU A 74 -0.61 16.02 -1.39
C LEU A 74 -0.29 14.97 -2.47
N ILE A 75 -1.30 14.21 -2.92
CA ILE A 75 -1.13 13.14 -3.91
C ILE A 75 -0.71 13.72 -5.26
N ASN A 76 -1.28 14.85 -5.67
CA ASN A 76 -0.94 15.53 -6.91
C ASN A 76 0.49 16.07 -6.88
N GLN A 77 0.97 16.58 -5.75
CA GLN A 77 2.37 16.98 -5.57
C GLN A 77 3.32 15.77 -5.61
N LEU A 78 3.00 14.71 -4.87
CA LEU A 78 3.78 13.47 -4.88
C LEU A 78 3.88 12.88 -6.29
N SER A 79 2.82 12.97 -7.09
CA SER A 79 2.80 12.49 -8.48
C SER A 79 3.79 13.22 -9.40
N GLN A 80 4.31 14.38 -9.00
CA GLN A 80 5.28 15.16 -9.80
C GLN A 80 6.73 14.88 -9.41
N THR A 81 6.97 14.08 -8.36
CA THR A 81 8.32 13.89 -7.79
C THR A 81 9.18 12.86 -8.51
N GLY A 82 8.57 12.06 -9.40
CA GLY A 82 9.20 10.88 -10.00
C GLY A 82 8.89 9.55 -9.29
N LEU A 83 8.06 9.57 -8.23
CA LEU A 83 7.48 8.35 -7.66
C LEU A 83 6.68 7.58 -8.72
N SER A 84 6.85 6.25 -8.74
CA SER A 84 6.13 5.37 -9.68
C SER A 84 4.94 4.67 -9.05
N VAL A 85 4.82 4.68 -7.71
CA VAL A 85 3.71 4.08 -6.97
C VAL A 85 3.38 4.96 -5.77
N ILE A 86 2.11 5.37 -5.66
CA ILE A 86 1.58 6.15 -4.54
C ILE A 86 0.32 5.45 -4.06
N GLU A 87 0.35 4.86 -2.87
CA GLU A 87 -0.83 4.27 -2.26
C GLU A 87 -1.77 5.37 -1.76
N VAL A 88 -2.92 5.49 -2.41
CA VAL A 88 -3.72 6.73 -2.35
C VAL A 88 -4.67 6.74 -1.15
N THR A 89 -5.43 5.66 -0.97
CA THR A 89 -6.51 5.60 0.02
C THR A 89 -6.95 4.16 0.26
N SER A 90 -7.93 3.98 1.14
CA SER A 90 -8.49 2.69 1.51
C SER A 90 -10.01 2.72 1.48
N PHE A 91 -10.63 1.75 0.80
CA PHE A 91 -12.09 1.55 0.75
C PHE A 91 -12.59 0.78 1.99
N VAL A 92 -12.29 1.32 3.16
CA VAL A 92 -12.67 0.82 4.49
C VAL A 92 -14.01 1.42 4.94
N SER A 93 -14.55 0.90 6.04
CA SER A 93 -15.72 1.52 6.68
C SER A 93 -15.31 2.82 7.38
N ALA A 94 -15.93 3.93 6.98
CA ALA A 94 -15.76 5.25 7.60
C ALA A 94 -16.06 5.25 9.11
N LYS A 95 -16.89 4.32 9.59
CA LYS A 95 -17.16 4.16 11.03
C LYS A 95 -15.90 3.76 11.80
N TRP A 96 -15.08 2.89 11.23
CA TRP A 96 -13.91 2.32 11.89
C TRP A 96 -12.63 3.08 11.57
N VAL A 97 -12.58 3.69 10.38
CA VAL A 97 -11.42 4.44 9.90
C VAL A 97 -11.93 5.76 9.28
N PRO A 98 -12.32 6.74 10.12
CA PRO A 98 -12.87 8.01 9.63
C PRO A 98 -11.87 8.82 8.79
N GLN A 99 -10.56 8.59 8.98
CA GLN A 99 -9.50 9.20 8.19
C GLN A 99 -9.63 8.90 6.70
N MET A 100 -10.20 7.74 6.32
CA MET A 100 -10.32 7.27 4.94
C MET A 100 -11.76 7.36 4.40
N ALA A 101 -12.65 8.09 5.09
CA ALA A 101 -14.07 8.15 4.73
C ALA A 101 -14.35 8.78 3.35
N ASP A 102 -13.46 9.64 2.88
CA ASP A 102 -13.53 10.41 1.62
C ASP A 102 -12.78 9.73 0.46
N HIS A 103 -12.54 8.41 0.55
CA HIS A 103 -11.77 7.64 -0.42
C HIS A 103 -12.25 7.83 -1.88
N THR A 104 -13.56 7.98 -2.09
CA THR A 104 -14.16 8.12 -3.44
C THR A 104 -13.87 9.49 -4.01
N GLU A 105 -14.03 10.53 -3.20
CA GLU A 105 -13.79 11.91 -3.54
C GLU A 105 -12.31 12.16 -3.83
N VAL A 106 -11.41 11.56 -3.03
CA VAL A 106 -9.97 11.58 -3.28
C VAL A 106 -9.65 10.96 -4.64
N MET A 107 -10.11 9.73 -4.91
CA MET A 107 -9.80 9.05 -6.19
C MET A 107 -10.35 9.79 -7.42
N LYS A 108 -11.48 10.50 -7.27
CA LYS A 108 -12.05 11.34 -8.34
C LYS A 108 -11.32 12.67 -8.52
N GLY A 109 -10.67 13.18 -7.46
CA GLY A 109 -10.06 14.51 -7.45
C GLY A 109 -8.58 14.54 -7.82
N ILE A 110 -7.89 13.40 -7.83
CA ILE A 110 -6.47 13.34 -8.19
C ILE A 110 -6.23 13.38 -9.70
N ASP A 111 -5.12 14.00 -10.07
CA ASP A 111 -4.62 14.02 -11.45
C ASP A 111 -3.71 12.82 -11.69
N GLN A 112 -4.28 11.72 -12.19
CA GLN A 112 -3.51 10.51 -12.45
C GLN A 112 -2.53 10.71 -13.61
N ARG A 113 -1.23 10.67 -13.32
CA ARG A 113 -0.17 10.89 -14.32
C ARG A 113 0.25 9.58 -14.99
N PRO A 114 0.53 9.58 -16.30
CA PRO A 114 1.10 8.42 -16.99
C PRO A 114 2.39 7.95 -16.32
N GLY A 115 2.53 6.64 -16.10
CA GLY A 115 3.70 6.03 -15.48
C GLY A 115 3.68 6.00 -13.95
N VAL A 116 2.65 6.56 -13.30
CA VAL A 116 2.42 6.46 -11.85
C VAL A 116 1.27 5.51 -11.59
N HIS A 117 1.48 4.56 -10.68
CA HIS A 117 0.44 3.65 -10.20
C HIS A 117 -0.18 4.19 -8.91
N TYR A 118 -1.50 4.10 -8.82
CA TYR A 118 -2.29 4.63 -7.70
C TYR A 118 -3.06 3.50 -7.00
N PRO A 119 -2.38 2.53 -6.35
CA PRO A 119 -3.06 1.45 -5.65
C PRO A 119 -3.95 1.98 -4.53
N VAL A 120 -5.06 1.26 -4.31
CA VAL A 120 -5.99 1.49 -3.21
C VAL A 120 -6.21 0.20 -2.43
N LEU A 121 -6.29 0.31 -1.12
CA LEU A 121 -6.57 -0.83 -0.27
C LEU A 121 -8.06 -1.17 -0.28
N THR A 122 -8.40 -2.42 -0.58
CA THR A 122 -9.79 -2.91 -0.53
C THR A 122 -9.90 -4.04 0.50
N PRO A 123 -10.27 -3.76 1.75
CA PRO A 123 -10.21 -4.76 2.81
C PRO A 123 -11.31 -5.84 2.69
N ASN A 124 -12.29 -5.66 1.82
CA ASN A 124 -13.36 -6.62 1.61
C ASN A 124 -14.03 -6.40 0.24
N LEU A 125 -14.89 -7.34 -0.18
CA LEU A 125 -15.60 -7.28 -1.45
C LEU A 125 -16.52 -6.05 -1.58
N GLN A 126 -17.05 -5.50 -0.49
CA GLN A 126 -17.85 -4.27 -0.54
C GLN A 126 -16.98 -3.05 -0.85
N GLY A 127 -15.80 -2.96 -0.23
CA GLY A 127 -14.79 -1.95 -0.55
C GLY A 127 -14.31 -2.07 -1.98
N PHE A 128 -14.03 -3.30 -2.43
CA PHE A 128 -13.69 -3.59 -3.82
C PHE A 128 -14.80 -3.14 -4.79
N HIS A 129 -16.07 -3.46 -4.50
CA HIS A 129 -17.19 -3.02 -5.32
C HIS A 129 -17.27 -1.49 -5.45
N ARG A 130 -16.94 -0.75 -4.38
CA ARG A 130 -16.87 0.73 -4.43
C ARG A 130 -15.65 1.23 -5.23
N ALA A 131 -14.60 0.44 -5.32
CA ALA A 131 -13.43 0.70 -6.14
C ALA A 131 -13.64 0.36 -7.63
N MET A 132 -14.80 -0.18 -8.05
CA MET A 132 -15.08 -0.45 -9.47
C MET A 132 -14.95 0.84 -10.29
N GLY A 133 -14.04 0.82 -11.27
CA GLY A 133 -13.58 2.00 -12.01
C GLY A 133 -12.11 2.35 -11.76
N ILE A 134 -11.49 1.73 -10.75
CA ILE A 134 -10.05 1.78 -10.48
C ILE A 134 -9.39 0.52 -11.08
N SER A 135 -8.24 0.68 -11.71
CA SER A 135 -7.53 -0.42 -12.40
C SER A 135 -6.44 -1.09 -11.57
N VAL A 136 -6.18 -0.59 -10.36
CA VAL A 136 -5.16 -1.13 -9.44
C VAL A 136 -5.76 -1.24 -8.04
N VAL A 137 -5.78 -2.45 -7.47
CA VAL A 137 -6.31 -2.71 -6.14
C VAL A 137 -5.36 -3.59 -5.34
N ASP A 138 -5.28 -3.34 -4.03
CA ASP A 138 -4.56 -4.21 -3.12
C ASP A 138 -5.50 -5.25 -2.51
N SER A 139 -4.99 -6.48 -2.43
CA SER A 139 -5.64 -7.66 -1.84
C SER A 139 -4.60 -8.46 -1.06
N SER A 140 -5.03 -9.47 -0.31
CA SER A 140 -4.10 -10.35 0.41
C SER A 140 -4.44 -11.81 0.19
N VAL A 141 -3.43 -12.64 -0.07
CA VAL A 141 -3.59 -14.08 -0.27
C VAL A 141 -4.32 -14.71 0.92
N SER A 142 -5.25 -15.64 0.67
CA SER A 142 -6.11 -16.25 1.68
C SER A 142 -6.90 -15.28 2.57
N GLY A 143 -7.02 -14.01 2.17
CA GLY A 143 -7.60 -12.95 2.99
C GLY A 143 -6.81 -12.71 4.28
N LEU A 144 -5.48 -12.83 4.22
CA LEU A 144 -4.59 -12.57 5.35
C LEU A 144 -4.70 -11.12 5.85
N GLY A 145 -4.31 -10.95 7.11
CA GLY A 145 -4.33 -9.67 7.80
C GLY A 145 -5.43 -9.59 8.86
N GLY A 146 -5.84 -8.36 9.14
CA GLY A 146 -6.78 -7.97 10.20
C GLY A 146 -6.66 -6.47 10.43
N CYS A 147 -7.66 -5.87 11.08
CA CYS A 147 -7.62 -4.44 11.40
C CYS A 147 -7.29 -4.28 12.90
N PRO A 148 -6.17 -3.64 13.28
CA PRO A 148 -5.86 -3.41 14.70
C PRO A 148 -6.91 -2.51 15.38
N TYR A 149 -7.64 -1.69 14.61
CA TYR A 149 -8.69 -0.79 15.10
C TYR A 149 -10.07 -1.46 15.19
N ALA A 150 -10.28 -2.61 14.53
CA ALA A 150 -11.56 -3.32 14.53
C ALA A 150 -11.36 -4.80 14.89
N LYS A 151 -11.48 -5.10 16.20
CA LYS A 151 -11.45 -6.48 16.70
C LYS A 151 -12.49 -7.33 15.97
N GLY A 152 -12.04 -8.41 15.33
CA GLY A 152 -12.90 -9.31 14.56
C GLY A 152 -13.11 -8.93 13.10
N ALA A 153 -12.47 -7.87 12.59
CA ALA A 153 -12.44 -7.63 11.14
C ALA A 153 -11.76 -8.81 10.43
N THR A 154 -12.40 -9.30 9.37
CA THR A 154 -12.05 -10.53 8.65
C THR A 154 -10.71 -10.48 7.89
N GLY A 155 -10.02 -9.33 7.87
CA GLY A 155 -8.77 -9.14 7.13
C GLY A 155 -8.96 -8.32 5.86
N ASN A 156 -8.01 -8.45 4.93
CA ASN A 156 -8.10 -7.87 3.59
C ASN A 156 -8.99 -8.72 2.68
N VAL A 157 -9.43 -8.19 1.53
CA VAL A 157 -10.09 -9.02 0.53
C VAL A 157 -9.12 -10.10 0.06
N ALA A 158 -9.61 -11.34 -0.05
CA ALA A 158 -8.79 -12.44 -0.52
C ALA A 158 -8.43 -12.24 -1.99
N THR A 159 -7.14 -12.35 -2.33
CA THR A 159 -6.66 -12.22 -3.72
C THR A 159 -7.35 -13.20 -4.66
N GLU A 160 -7.63 -14.41 -4.20
CA GLU A 160 -8.33 -15.46 -4.93
C GLU A 160 -9.76 -15.04 -5.30
N ASP A 161 -10.48 -14.44 -4.35
CA ASP A 161 -11.86 -14.00 -4.54
C ASP A 161 -11.93 -12.83 -5.55
N VAL A 162 -10.93 -11.93 -5.51
CA VAL A 162 -10.80 -10.84 -6.49
C VAL A 162 -10.51 -11.38 -7.88
N ILE A 163 -9.53 -12.27 -8.04
CA ILE A 163 -9.17 -12.87 -9.33
C ILE A 163 -10.37 -13.61 -9.91
N TYR A 164 -11.06 -14.43 -9.10
CA TYR A 164 -12.23 -15.18 -9.54
C TYR A 164 -13.34 -14.27 -10.07
N MET A 165 -13.67 -13.22 -9.33
CA MET A 165 -14.67 -12.24 -9.75
C MET A 165 -14.23 -11.49 -11.02
N LEU A 166 -12.97 -11.03 -11.11
CA LEU A 166 -12.46 -10.35 -12.31
C LEU A 166 -12.49 -11.25 -13.55
N ASN A 167 -12.11 -12.52 -13.40
CA ASN A 167 -12.24 -13.51 -14.47
C ASN A 167 -13.70 -13.68 -14.91
N GLY A 168 -14.65 -13.75 -13.97
CA GLY A 168 -16.08 -13.83 -14.26
C GLY A 168 -16.65 -12.58 -14.96
N LEU A 169 -16.02 -11.42 -14.75
CA LEU A 169 -16.33 -10.16 -15.45
C LEU A 169 -15.59 -10.02 -16.80
N GLY A 170 -14.76 -10.99 -17.19
CA GLY A 170 -13.94 -10.93 -18.40
C GLY A 170 -12.74 -9.99 -18.31
N ILE A 171 -12.36 -9.56 -17.11
CA ILE A 171 -11.21 -8.67 -16.88
C ILE A 171 -9.96 -9.53 -16.64
N ASN A 172 -9.01 -9.46 -17.57
CA ASN A 172 -7.75 -10.20 -17.47
C ASN A 172 -6.78 -9.49 -16.51
N THR A 173 -6.31 -10.22 -15.50
CA THR A 173 -5.30 -9.75 -14.53
C THR A 173 -3.88 -10.25 -14.85
N GLY A 174 -3.76 -11.26 -15.71
CA GLY A 174 -2.51 -11.99 -15.94
C GLY A 174 -2.09 -12.93 -14.79
N VAL A 175 -2.89 -13.02 -13.72
CA VAL A 175 -2.54 -13.81 -12.53
C VAL A 175 -3.14 -15.22 -12.61
N ASN A 176 -2.33 -16.24 -12.33
CA ASN A 176 -2.78 -17.63 -12.27
C ASN A 176 -3.45 -17.91 -10.91
N LEU A 177 -4.78 -18.06 -10.92
CA LEU A 177 -5.58 -18.31 -9.72
C LEU A 177 -5.11 -19.55 -8.92
N TYR A 178 -4.86 -20.67 -9.59
CA TYR A 178 -4.45 -21.91 -8.91
C TYR A 178 -3.13 -21.77 -8.16
N LYS A 179 -2.13 -21.10 -8.76
CA LYS A 179 -0.85 -20.83 -8.10
C LYS A 179 -1.01 -19.91 -6.89
N VAL A 180 -1.93 -18.94 -6.95
CA VAL A 180 -2.24 -18.09 -5.79
C VAL A 180 -2.87 -18.92 -4.67
N MET A 181 -3.81 -19.81 -4.99
CA MET A 181 -4.43 -20.72 -4.02
C MET A 181 -3.42 -21.67 -3.36
N GLU A 182 -2.46 -22.21 -4.13
CA GLU A 182 -1.37 -23.04 -3.59
C GLU A 182 -0.52 -22.26 -2.57
N ALA A 183 -0.13 -21.02 -2.92
CA ALA A 183 0.60 -20.13 -2.02
C ALA A 183 -0.23 -19.79 -0.77
N GLY A 184 -1.54 -19.56 -0.95
CA GLY A 184 -2.50 -19.30 0.12
C GLY A 184 -2.64 -20.47 1.09
N ASN A 185 -2.70 -21.70 0.60
CA ASN A 185 -2.73 -22.90 1.41
C ASN A 185 -1.42 -23.07 2.20
N PHE A 186 -0.27 -22.89 1.54
CA PHE A 186 1.05 -22.95 2.17
C PHE A 186 1.15 -22.00 3.37
N ILE A 187 0.82 -20.72 3.19
CA ILE A 187 0.94 -19.74 4.28
C ILE A 187 -0.09 -19.99 5.39
N CYS A 188 -1.31 -20.38 5.05
CA CYS A 188 -2.35 -20.74 6.03
C CYS A 188 -1.91 -21.86 6.97
N MET A 189 -1.31 -22.93 6.42
CA MET A 189 -0.73 -24.01 7.23
C MET A 189 0.39 -23.49 8.14
N ALA A 190 1.29 -22.66 7.62
CA ALA A 190 2.41 -22.13 8.38
C ALA A 190 1.99 -21.22 9.56
N VAL A 191 0.89 -20.46 9.40
CA VAL A 191 0.37 -19.57 10.46
C VAL A 191 -0.75 -20.19 11.29
N ASN A 192 -1.03 -21.48 11.10
CA ASN A 192 -2.12 -22.22 11.73
C ASN A 192 -3.48 -21.48 11.65
N LYS A 193 -3.84 -21.03 10.44
CA LYS A 193 -5.13 -20.38 10.15
C LYS A 193 -5.81 -21.07 8.98
N THR A 194 -7.13 -21.08 8.99
CA THR A 194 -7.93 -21.39 7.80
C THR A 194 -7.92 -20.21 6.83
N THR A 195 -8.05 -20.50 5.54
CA THR A 195 -8.19 -19.45 4.52
C THR A 195 -9.52 -18.71 4.68
N ASN A 196 -9.51 -17.39 4.48
CA ASN A 196 -10.72 -16.56 4.40
C ASN A 196 -11.22 -16.43 2.96
N SER A 197 -10.51 -16.97 1.96
CA SER A 197 -10.99 -16.99 0.58
C SER A 197 -12.16 -17.96 0.44
N LYS A 198 -13.29 -17.46 -0.06
CA LYS A 198 -14.45 -18.31 -0.39
C LYS A 198 -14.15 -19.23 -1.57
N VAL A 199 -13.38 -18.75 -2.55
CA VAL A 199 -12.96 -19.54 -3.71
C VAL A 199 -12.08 -20.72 -3.29
N ALA A 200 -11.10 -20.47 -2.41
CA ALA A 200 -10.24 -21.52 -1.87
C ALA A 200 -11.04 -22.52 -1.06
N GLN A 201 -11.91 -22.06 -0.15
CA GLN A 201 -12.79 -22.95 0.64
C GLN A 201 -13.66 -23.85 -0.24
N ALA A 202 -14.26 -23.29 -1.30
CA ALA A 202 -15.09 -24.05 -2.22
C ALA A 202 -14.28 -25.10 -3.01
N SER A 203 -13.03 -24.79 -3.35
CA SER A 203 -12.18 -25.67 -4.17
C SER A 203 -11.56 -26.83 -3.37
N PHE A 204 -11.22 -26.59 -2.09
CA PHE A 204 -10.65 -27.63 -1.22
C PHE A 204 -11.70 -28.55 -0.58
N ASN A 205 -12.99 -28.20 -0.64
CA ASN A 205 -14.09 -29.04 -0.16
C ASN A 205 -14.60 -30.08 -1.19
N VAL A 206 -14.03 -30.14 -2.40
CA VAL A 206 -14.42 -31.12 -3.45
C VAL A 206 -13.59 -32.41 -3.38
N GLY A 207 -13.12 -32.80 -2.19
CA GLY A 207 -12.18 -33.90 -1.99
C GLY A 207 -12.63 -35.00 -1.02
N ILE A 208 -13.92 -35.11 -0.72
CA ILE A 208 -14.48 -36.25 0.02
C ILE A 208 -15.78 -36.70 -0.68
N GLU A 209 -15.62 -37.56 -1.69
CA GLU A 209 -16.60 -38.59 -2.06
C GLU A 209 -15.88 -39.94 -2.09
#